data_AF-A0A1I4WF66-F1
#
_entry.id   AF-A0A1I4WF66-F1
#
_cell.length_a   1.000
_cell.length_b   1.000
_cell.length_c   1.000
_cell.angle_alpha   90.00
_cell.angle_beta   90.00
_cell.angle_gamma   90.00
#
_symmetry.space_group_name_H-M   'P 1'
#
loop_
_entity.id
_entity.type
_entity.pdbx_description
1 polymer ?
#
loop_
_entity_poly.entity_id
_entity_poly.type
_entity_poly.pdbx_seq_one_letter_code
_entity_poly.pdbx_strand_id
1 'polypeptide(L)'
;MTTNTIKDRAMGAIMGAFIGDALGLGPYWYYDLTELRRDYGEWIDDYIDPKPDRYHVGCKAGQLSQAGFILALTIRSLIECGGYNEEDFCRRMDEELFPLLDGTPVSGPGNYTSQSIREAWRRRIEQKLPWGQTGGACRYD
;
A
#
# COMPACT_ATOMS: atom_id res chain seq x y z
N MET A 1 -30.01 18.94 -8.16
CA MET A 1 -29.09 17.79 -8.19
C MET A 1 -27.75 18.31 -8.68
N THR A 2 -26.70 18.21 -7.88
CA THR A 2 -25.34 18.61 -8.25
C THR A 2 -24.87 17.76 -9.42
N THR A 3 -24.58 18.38 -10.56
CA THR A 3 -23.85 17.76 -11.67
C THR A 3 -22.50 17.27 -11.13
N ASN A 4 -22.41 15.98 -10.84
CA ASN A 4 -21.20 15.31 -10.38
C ASN A 4 -20.14 15.43 -11.48
N THR A 5 -19.28 16.44 -11.34
CA THR A 5 -18.29 16.77 -12.38
C THR A 5 -17.23 15.68 -12.45
N ILE A 6 -16.51 15.57 -13.58
CA ILE A 6 -15.36 14.66 -13.69
C ILE A 6 -14.35 14.94 -12.55
N LYS A 7 -14.19 16.21 -12.17
CA LYS A 7 -13.34 16.63 -11.06
C LYS A 7 -13.80 16.03 -9.73
N ASP A 8 -15.09 16.09 -9.42
CA ASP A 8 -15.63 15.52 -8.17
C ASP A 8 -15.43 14.00 -8.12
N ARG A 9 -15.61 13.32 -9.26
CA ARG A 9 -15.35 11.87 -9.38
C ARG A 9 -13.88 11.54 -9.17
N ALA A 10 -12.97 12.31 -9.78
CA ALA A 10 -11.52 12.11 -9.63
C ALA A 10 -11.07 12.35 -8.18
N MET A 11 -11.55 13.42 -7.56
CA MET A 11 -11.31 13.68 -6.14
C MET A 11 -11.84 12.55 -5.26
N GLY A 12 -13.08 12.12 -5.48
CA GLY A 12 -13.70 11.02 -4.73
C GLY A 12 -12.94 9.70 -4.89
N ALA A 13 -12.42 9.39 -6.09
CA ALA A 13 -11.63 8.19 -6.32
C ALA A 13 -10.29 8.22 -5.57
N ILE A 14 -9.57 9.35 -5.62
CA ILE A 14 -8.29 9.51 -4.91
C ILE A 14 -8.49 9.45 -3.40
N MET A 15 -9.44 10.24 -2.87
CA MET A 15 -9.75 10.24 -1.44
C MET A 15 -10.25 8.87 -0.99
N GLY A 16 -11.14 8.25 -1.77
CA GLY A 16 -11.69 6.92 -1.50
C GLY A 16 -10.63 5.82 -1.48
N ALA A 17 -9.60 5.91 -2.32
CA ALA A 17 -8.49 4.95 -2.30
C ALA A 17 -7.67 5.04 -1.00
N PHE A 18 -7.35 6.26 -0.54
CA PHE A 18 -6.64 6.44 0.74
C PHE A 18 -7.52 6.07 1.95
N ILE A 19 -8.79 6.46 1.94
CA ILE A 19 -9.74 6.11 3.00
C ILE A 19 -9.91 4.58 3.06
N GLY A 20 -10.09 3.92 1.91
CA GLY A 20 -10.23 2.47 1.83
C GLY A 20 -9.00 1.71 2.31
N ASP A 21 -7.80 2.17 1.95
CA ASP A 21 -6.53 1.58 2.44
C ASP A 21 -6.42 1.70 3.97
N ALA A 22 -6.67 2.89 4.52
CA ALA A 22 -6.60 3.13 5.96
C ALA A 22 -7.71 2.40 6.76
N LEU A 23 -8.93 2.31 6.22
CA LEU A 23 -10.03 1.53 6.82
C LEU A 23 -9.72 0.02 6.82
N GLY A 24 -9.09 -0.48 5.75
CA GLY A 24 -8.77 -1.89 5.58
C GLY A 24 -7.57 -2.38 6.39
N LEU A 25 -6.73 -1.47 6.90
CA LEU A 25 -5.48 -1.81 7.59
C LEU A 25 -5.71 -2.62 8.88
N GLY A 26 -6.65 -2.18 9.72
CA GLY A 26 -7.01 -2.84 10.98
C GLY A 26 -7.53 -4.27 10.77
N PRO A 27 -8.66 -4.44 10.07
CA PRO A 27 -9.30 -5.74 9.86
C PRO A 27 -8.64 -6.60 8.77
N TYR A 28 -7.37 -6.37 8.46
CA TYR A 28 -6.71 -7.04 7.34
C TYR A 28 -6.59 -8.55 7.56
N TRP A 29 -6.81 -9.33 6.48
CA TRP A 29 -6.58 -10.78 6.39
C TRP A 29 -7.38 -11.67 7.35
N TYR A 30 -8.63 -11.29 7.62
CA TYR A 30 -9.60 -12.22 8.18
C TYR A 30 -10.15 -13.16 7.09
N TYR A 31 -9.86 -14.46 7.24
CA TYR A 31 -10.43 -15.51 6.37
C TYR A 31 -11.78 -16.04 6.91
N ASP A 32 -12.06 -15.85 8.20
CA ASP A 32 -13.35 -16.15 8.83
C ASP A 32 -14.08 -14.85 9.17
N LEU A 33 -15.24 -14.64 8.54
CA LEU A 33 -16.08 -13.46 8.77
C LEU A 33 -16.72 -13.45 10.16
N THR A 34 -16.87 -14.61 10.80
CA THR A 34 -17.34 -14.70 12.19
C THR A 34 -16.29 -14.14 13.15
N GLU A 35 -15.01 -14.46 12.92
CA GLU A 35 -13.90 -13.86 13.67
C GLU A 35 -13.79 -12.36 13.43
N LEU A 36 -13.93 -11.93 12.16
CA LEU A 36 -13.91 -10.50 11.80
C LEU A 36 -14.98 -9.74 12.58
N ARG A 37 -16.23 -10.23 12.52
CA ARG A 37 -17.36 -9.61 13.21
C ARG A 37 -17.22 -9.62 14.72
N ARG A 38 -16.66 -10.70 15.29
CA ARG A 38 -16.38 -10.76 16.73
C ARG A 38 -15.35 -9.70 17.15
N ASP A 39 -14.32 -9.51 16.34
CA ASP A 39 -13.19 -8.65 16.70
C ASP A 39 -13.45 -7.17 16.41
N TYR A 40 -14.25 -6.86 15.38
CA TYR A 40 -14.47 -5.50 14.86
C TYR A 40 -15.94 -5.05 14.76
N GLY A 41 -16.92 -5.92 15.06
CA GLY A 41 -18.34 -5.62 14.96
C GLY A 41 -18.95 -5.98 13.60
N GLU A 42 -20.26 -5.76 13.45
CA GLU A 42 -20.97 -6.14 12.21
C GLU A 42 -20.50 -5.34 10.98
N TRP A 43 -20.04 -4.11 11.19
CA TRP A 43 -19.56 -3.21 10.15
C TRP A 43 -18.21 -2.62 10.53
N ILE A 44 -17.37 -2.38 9.53
CA ILE A 44 -16.20 -1.51 9.66
C ILE A 44 -16.66 -0.09 9.34
N ASP A 45 -16.88 0.71 10.38
CA ASP A 45 -17.46 2.05 10.28
C ASP A 45 -16.51 3.19 10.70
N ASP A 46 -15.32 2.85 11.21
CA ASP A 46 -14.26 3.80 11.54
C ASP A 46 -12.87 3.20 11.26
N TYR A 47 -11.84 4.02 11.36
CA TYR A 47 -10.46 3.58 11.40
C TYR A 47 -10.17 2.90 12.73
N ILE A 48 -9.63 1.69 12.70
CA ILE A 48 -9.40 0.89 13.90
C ILE A 48 -7.98 0.35 13.89
N ASP A 49 -7.34 0.36 15.06
CA ASP A 49 -6.04 -0.29 15.27
C ASP A 49 -6.12 -1.80 14.93
N PRO A 50 -5.09 -2.38 14.30
CA PRO A 50 -4.97 -3.83 14.17
C PRO A 50 -4.95 -4.52 15.54
N LYS A 51 -5.63 -5.67 15.68
CA LYS A 51 -5.57 -6.46 16.93
C LYS A 51 -4.14 -6.98 17.18
N PRO A 52 -3.77 -7.25 18.45
CA PRO A 52 -2.57 -8.02 18.76
C PRO A 52 -2.52 -9.34 17.99
N ASP A 53 -1.32 -9.79 17.63
CA ASP A 53 -1.06 -11.04 16.91
C ASP A 53 -1.70 -11.15 15.51
N ARG A 54 -2.17 -10.04 14.95
CA ARG A 54 -2.63 -9.92 13.55
C ARG A 54 -1.61 -9.15 12.69
N TYR A 55 -1.86 -9.13 11.38
CA TYR A 55 -1.08 -8.32 10.44
C TYR A 55 -1.12 -6.84 10.81
N HIS A 56 -0.09 -6.09 10.41
CA HIS A 56 0.03 -4.65 10.66
C HIS A 56 0.10 -4.26 12.14
N VAL A 57 0.36 -5.21 13.06
CA VAL A 57 0.51 -4.92 14.49
C VAL A 57 1.45 -3.74 14.74
N GLY A 58 1.07 -2.83 15.62
CA GLY A 58 1.84 -1.60 15.89
C GLY A 58 1.47 -0.40 15.01
N CYS A 59 0.74 -0.61 13.90
CA CYS A 59 0.07 0.49 13.20
C CYS A 59 -1.12 1.04 14.00
N LYS A 60 -1.54 2.24 13.64
CA LYS A 60 -2.63 2.99 14.25
C LYS A 60 -3.75 3.30 13.25
N ALA A 61 -4.96 3.44 13.78
CA ALA A 61 -6.12 3.92 13.06
C ALA A 61 -5.76 5.12 12.16
N GLY A 62 -6.09 5.00 10.87
CA GLY A 62 -5.87 6.04 9.87
C GLY A 62 -4.50 5.99 9.18
N GLN A 63 -3.58 5.12 9.61
CA GLN A 63 -2.32 4.93 8.90
C GLN A 63 -2.52 4.16 7.60
N LEU A 64 -1.60 4.40 6.65
CA LEU A 64 -1.61 3.71 5.36
C LEU A 64 -0.83 2.39 5.44
N SER A 65 -1.27 1.44 4.63
CA SER A 65 -0.52 0.22 4.34
C SER A 65 0.64 0.50 3.37
N GLN A 66 1.41 -0.52 3.01
CA GLN A 66 2.35 -0.44 1.89
C GLN A 66 1.68 0.02 0.60
N ALA A 67 0.44 -0.39 0.32
CA ALA A 67 -0.27 -0.01 -0.90
C ALA A 67 -0.61 1.48 -0.90
N GLY A 68 -1.16 2.02 0.21
CA GLY A 68 -1.40 3.44 0.37
C GLY A 68 -0.13 4.29 0.28
N PHE A 69 0.98 3.79 0.84
CA PHE A 69 2.28 4.46 0.72
C PHE A 69 2.75 4.55 -0.75
N ILE A 70 2.69 3.43 -1.49
CA ILE A 70 3.04 3.41 -2.92
C ILE A 70 2.10 4.31 -3.74
N LEU A 71 0.80 4.30 -3.44
CA LEU A 71 -0.17 5.19 -4.09
C LEU A 71 0.19 6.66 -3.90
N ALA A 72 0.63 7.06 -2.70
CA ALA A 72 1.11 8.42 -2.45
C ALA A 72 2.35 8.78 -3.28
N LEU A 73 3.31 7.84 -3.42
CA LEU A 73 4.47 8.04 -4.30
C LEU A 73 4.04 8.26 -5.76
N THR A 74 3.13 7.41 -6.26
CA THR A 74 2.61 7.49 -7.63
C THR A 74 1.90 8.82 -7.87
N ILE A 75 1.00 9.24 -6.98
CA ILE A 75 0.24 10.50 -7.14
C ILE A 75 1.17 11.71 -7.11
N ARG A 76 2.16 11.75 -6.20
CA ARG A 76 3.13 12.86 -6.18
C ARG A 76 3.93 12.93 -7.47
N SER A 77 4.40 11.79 -7.98
CA SER A 77 5.09 11.72 -9.28
C SER A 77 4.22 12.24 -10.42
N LEU A 78 2.96 11.81 -10.52
CA LEU A 78 2.03 12.27 -11.55
C LEU A 78 1.80 13.78 -11.51
N ILE A 79 1.64 14.35 -10.31
CA ILE A 79 1.42 15.78 -10.12
C ILE A 79 2.67 16.58 -10.49
N GLU A 80 3.84 16.18 -9.98
CA GLU A 80 5.09 16.91 -10.17
C GLU A 80 5.63 16.78 -11.60
N CYS A 81 5.42 15.66 -12.28
CA CYS A 81 5.84 15.45 -13.67
C CYS A 81 4.79 15.87 -14.71
N GLY A 82 3.56 16.18 -14.30
CA GLY A 82 2.46 16.50 -15.22
C GLY A 82 1.99 15.31 -16.08
N GLY A 83 2.29 14.08 -15.66
CA GLY A 83 2.04 12.85 -16.40
C GLY A 83 2.82 11.67 -15.82
N TYR A 84 2.64 10.48 -16.38
CA TYR A 84 3.43 9.32 -15.95
C TYR A 84 4.89 9.47 -16.40
N ASN A 85 5.80 9.36 -15.43
CA ASN A 85 7.23 9.32 -15.65
C ASN A 85 7.80 8.11 -14.89
N GLU A 86 8.20 7.09 -15.65
CA GLU A 86 8.76 5.85 -15.10
C GLU A 86 10.01 6.12 -14.26
N GLU A 87 10.93 6.95 -14.74
CA GLU A 87 12.19 7.26 -14.06
C GLU A 87 11.95 7.95 -12.71
N ASP A 88 11.05 8.94 -12.66
CA ASP A 88 10.72 9.63 -11.40
C ASP A 88 10.04 8.69 -10.39
N PHE A 89 9.08 7.88 -10.84
CA PHE A 89 8.40 6.93 -9.96
C PHE A 89 9.38 5.87 -9.41
N CYS A 90 10.21 5.30 -10.28
CA CYS A 90 11.22 4.32 -9.89
C CYS A 90 12.28 4.91 -8.94
N ARG A 91 12.71 6.17 -9.16
CA ARG A 91 13.59 6.88 -8.24
C ARG A 91 12.97 7.02 -6.85
N ARG A 92 11.68 7.39 -6.75
CA ARG A 92 10.97 7.48 -5.46
C ARG A 92 10.86 6.14 -4.75
N MET A 93 10.65 5.06 -5.49
CA MET A 93 10.68 3.72 -4.90
C MET A 93 12.06 3.40 -4.32
N ASP A 94 13.14 3.74 -5.04
CA ASP A 94 14.53 3.54 -4.59
C ASP A 94 14.90 4.41 -3.38
N GLU A 95 14.43 5.65 -3.33
CA GLU A 95 14.85 6.64 -2.32
C GLU A 95 13.92 6.70 -1.11
N GLU A 96 12.64 6.36 -1.24
CA GLU A 96 11.63 6.55 -0.19
C GLU A 96 11.06 5.23 0.36
N LEU A 97 10.83 4.22 -0.48
CA LEU A 97 10.26 2.94 -0.02
C LEU A 97 11.35 1.94 0.35
N PHE A 98 12.24 1.62 -0.58
CA PHE A 98 13.21 0.54 -0.40
C PHE A 98 14.21 0.72 0.76
N PRO A 99 14.59 1.95 1.17
CA PRO A 99 15.40 2.15 2.37
C PRO A 99 14.68 1.79 3.68
N LEU A 100 13.35 1.67 3.65
CA LEU A 100 12.53 1.30 4.82
C LEU A 100 12.33 -0.22 4.94
N LEU A 101 12.85 -1.00 3.99
CA LEU A 101 12.68 -2.45 3.93
C LEU A 101 13.98 -3.17 4.28
N ASP A 102 13.83 -4.36 4.87
CA ASP A 102 14.94 -5.25 5.25
C ASP A 102 14.86 -6.64 4.56
N GLY A 103 13.94 -6.80 3.62
CA GLY A 103 13.69 -8.06 2.92
C GLY A 103 12.78 -9.06 3.66
N THR A 104 12.43 -8.79 4.92
CA THR A 104 11.49 -9.60 5.70
C THR A 104 10.03 -9.16 5.49
N PRO A 105 9.03 -10.00 5.80
CA PRO A 105 7.62 -9.61 5.67
C PRO A 105 7.16 -8.52 6.63
N VAL A 106 7.78 -8.36 7.80
CA VAL A 106 7.33 -7.44 8.86
C VAL A 106 8.30 -6.25 8.92
N SER A 107 8.32 -5.47 7.85
CA SER A 107 9.09 -4.24 7.74
C SER A 107 8.41 -3.25 6.80
N GLY A 108 8.85 -1.99 6.85
CA GLY A 108 8.37 -0.92 5.97
C GLY A 108 7.01 -0.32 6.36
N PRO A 109 6.46 0.55 5.48
CA PRO A 109 5.16 1.19 5.66
C PRO A 109 4.04 0.16 5.86
N GLY A 110 3.15 0.43 6.82
CA GLY A 110 2.11 -0.51 7.24
C GLY A 110 2.63 -1.69 8.06
N ASN A 111 3.90 -1.71 8.45
CA ASN A 111 4.54 -2.81 9.18
C ASN A 111 4.36 -4.19 8.52
N TYR A 112 4.18 -4.20 7.20
CA TYR A 112 4.08 -5.42 6.40
C TYR A 112 4.46 -5.15 4.95
N THR A 113 5.29 -5.99 4.37
CA THR A 113 5.75 -5.89 2.98
C THR A 113 5.35 -7.14 2.19
N SER A 114 4.55 -6.92 1.14
CA SER A 114 4.06 -7.97 0.25
C SER A 114 5.21 -8.71 -0.47
N GLN A 115 4.96 -9.95 -0.88
CA GLN A 115 5.97 -10.76 -1.56
C GLN A 115 6.50 -10.10 -2.83
N SER A 116 5.63 -9.52 -3.66
CA SER A 116 6.04 -8.86 -4.91
C SER A 116 6.99 -7.68 -4.65
N ILE A 117 6.73 -6.88 -3.62
CA ILE A 117 7.60 -5.76 -3.26
C ILE A 117 8.91 -6.26 -2.63
N ARG A 118 8.90 -7.34 -1.85
CA ARG A 118 10.14 -7.98 -1.35
C ARG A 118 11.00 -8.52 -2.48
N GLU A 119 10.40 -9.12 -3.51
CA GLU A 119 11.15 -9.58 -4.68
C GLU A 119 11.72 -8.41 -5.49
N ALA A 120 10.94 -7.34 -5.68
CA ALA A 120 11.43 -6.12 -6.33
C ALA A 120 12.60 -5.50 -5.53
N TRP A 121 12.47 -5.41 -4.21
CA TRP A 121 13.52 -4.94 -3.31
C TRP A 121 14.77 -5.82 -3.38
N ARG A 122 14.64 -7.15 -3.31
CA ARG A 122 15.77 -8.08 -3.43
C ARG A 122 16.54 -7.85 -4.74
N ARG A 123 15.82 -7.79 -5.86
CA ARG A 123 16.43 -7.59 -7.18
C ARG A 123 17.11 -6.23 -7.30
N ARG A 124 16.45 -5.18 -6.80
CA ARG A 124 16.93 -3.81 -6.91
C ARG A 124 18.08 -3.51 -5.94
N ILE A 125 17.93 -3.89 -4.68
CA ILE A 125 18.82 -3.51 -3.58
C ILE A 125 19.90 -4.54 -3.33
N GLU A 126 19.59 -5.84 -3.27
CA GLU A 126 20.61 -6.87 -3.00
C GLU A 126 21.37 -7.24 -4.29
N GLN A 127 20.64 -7.49 -5.38
CA GLN A 127 21.23 -7.97 -6.65
C GLN A 127 21.67 -6.83 -7.58
N LYS A 128 21.35 -5.58 -7.25
CA LYS A 128 21.70 -4.37 -8.03
C LYS A 128 21.24 -4.42 -9.48
N LEU A 129 20.11 -5.10 -9.75
CA LEU A 129 19.53 -5.16 -11.09
C LEU A 129 18.85 -3.83 -11.47
N PRO A 130 18.84 -3.47 -12.77
CA PRO A 130 18.10 -2.30 -13.25
C PRO A 130 16.59 -2.55 -13.18
N TRP A 131 15.79 -1.48 -13.10
CA TRP A 131 14.33 -1.54 -12.97
C TRP A 131 13.66 -2.44 -14.01
N GLY A 132 14.12 -2.43 -15.27
CA GLY A 132 13.62 -3.33 -16.32
C GLY A 132 13.78 -4.84 -16.06
N GLN A 133 14.49 -5.24 -15.01
CA GLN A 133 14.66 -6.64 -14.57
C GLN A 133 14.11 -6.90 -13.15
N THR A 134 13.51 -5.89 -12.51
CA THR A 134 12.97 -5.98 -11.14
C THR A 134 11.53 -6.47 -11.06
N GLY A 135 10.80 -6.44 -12.18
CA GLY A 135 9.45 -7.02 -12.26
C GLY A 135 9.46 -8.50 -11.91
N GLY A 136 8.48 -8.94 -11.11
CA GLY A 136 8.35 -10.35 -10.72
C GLY A 136 8.39 -11.27 -11.93
N ALA A 137 9.15 -12.36 -11.86
CA ALA A 137 8.91 -13.44 -12.80
C ALA A 137 7.56 -14.03 -12.40
N CYS A 138 6.54 -13.99 -13.28
CA CYS A 138 5.41 -14.91 -13.17
C CYS A 138 5.96 -16.32 -13.38
N ARG A 139 6.58 -16.90 -12.35
CA ARG A 139 6.86 -18.32 -12.29
C ARG A 139 5.56 -18.97 -11.83
N TYR A 140 4.84 -19.52 -12.80
CA TYR A 140 3.90 -20.59 -12.53
C TYR A 140 4.77 -21.79 -12.16
N ASP A 141 4.92 -22.04 -10.87
CA ASP A 141 5.36 -23.34 -10.36
C ASP A 141 4.11 -24.22 -10.15
#